data_AF-V8PDM5-F1
#
_entry.id   AF-V8PDM5-F1
#
_cell.length_a   1.000
_cell.length_b   1.000
_cell.length_c   1.000
_cell.angle_alpha   90.00
_cell.angle_beta   90.00
_cell.angle_gamma   90.00
#
_symmetry.space_group_name_H-M   'P 1'
#
loop_
_entity.id
_entity.type
_entity.pdbx_description
1 polymer ?
#
loop_
_entity_poly.entity_id
_entity_poly.type
_entity_poly.pdbx_seq_one_letter_code
_entity_poly.pdbx_strand_id
1 'polypeptide(L)'
;MVKETGYYDLLGVKPCSTMEEIKRAYRRLALRYHPDKNPSEGERVGRGGREGLDVRCPKCHGSGMEVIVHQLGPNMVHHIQAMCSQCQGQGEWVRPLDRCLACNGRKVIREKKILTVHLDKGMADRQKITFHQEGDQAPGFEPGDIVIVLDQKPHPVFQRSGSDLIVRREVPLVDALSSCPPSCPSPSAAQVKFPEPGWLPPHQLRQFQSFFPRHEEVMATEDMEEVELREYFPQPDFSSRRFQSEIYHEGDFEDPLRHNVQCQTS
;
A
#
# COMPACT_ATOMS: atom_id res chain seq x y z
N MET A 1 12.32 49.73 16.38
CA MET A 1 12.43 49.80 14.91
C MET A 1 13.20 48.58 14.43
N VAL A 2 12.52 47.60 13.86
CA VAL A 2 13.17 46.43 13.23
C VAL A 2 13.67 46.91 11.87
N LYS A 3 14.98 46.96 11.67
CA LYS A 3 15.55 47.25 10.34
C LYS A 3 15.23 46.03 9.47
N GLU A 4 14.65 46.25 8.30
CA GLU A 4 14.44 45.18 7.32
C GLU A 4 15.80 44.58 6.91
N THR A 5 16.16 43.43 7.47
CA THR A 5 17.44 42.74 7.23
C THR A 5 17.40 41.80 6.04
N GLY A 6 16.23 41.60 5.42
CA GLY A 6 16.01 40.54 4.42
C GLY A 6 17.03 40.52 3.28
N TYR A 7 17.48 41.69 2.79
CA TYR A 7 18.50 41.76 1.73
C TYR A 7 19.90 41.34 2.21
N TYR A 8 20.26 41.67 3.44
CA TYR A 8 21.54 41.28 4.04
C TYR A 8 21.56 39.79 4.38
N ASP A 9 20.43 39.26 4.86
CA ASP A 9 20.22 37.85 5.15
C ASP A 9 20.29 37.00 3.86
N LEU A 10 19.69 37.48 2.76
CA LEU A 10 19.75 36.83 1.44
C LEU A 10 21.17 36.78 0.87
N LEU A 11 21.96 37.83 1.08
CA LEU A 11 23.37 37.88 0.67
C LEU A 11 24.31 37.15 1.67
N GLY A 12 23.80 36.75 2.84
CA GLY A 12 24.58 36.11 3.91
C GLY A 12 25.64 37.03 4.53
N VAL A 13 25.38 38.33 4.58
CA VAL A 13 26.29 39.36 5.12
C VAL A 13 25.65 40.09 6.30
N LYS A 14 26.46 40.70 7.16
CA LYS A 14 25.93 41.45 8.31
C LYS A 14 25.34 42.79 7.85
N PRO A 15 24.35 43.36 8.56
CA PRO A 15 23.82 44.70 8.24
C PRO A 15 24.84 45.85 8.30
N CYS A 16 26.00 45.63 8.91
CA CYS A 16 27.12 46.59 8.99
C CYS A 16 28.26 46.27 7.99
N SER A 17 28.04 45.37 7.03
CA SER A 17 29.06 44.97 6.05
C SER A 17 29.42 46.09 5.09
N THR A 18 30.69 46.14 4.69
CA THR A 18 31.19 47.15 3.76
C THR A 18 30.74 46.87 2.32
N MET A 19 30.75 47.90 1.47
CA MET A 19 30.39 47.80 0.04
C MET A 19 31.20 46.70 -0.68
N GLU A 20 32.45 46.46 -0.29
CA GLU A 20 33.29 45.42 -0.89
C GLU A 20 32.84 44.00 -0.52
N GLU A 21 32.45 43.78 0.74
CA GLU A 21 31.90 42.51 1.22
C GLU A 21 30.58 42.19 0.51
N ILE A 22 29.72 43.20 0.36
CA ILE A 22 28.45 43.08 -0.36
C ILE A 22 28.70 42.73 -1.84
N LYS A 23 29.62 43.42 -2.52
CA LYS A 23 29.99 43.11 -3.93
C LYS A 23 30.60 41.70 -4.07
N ARG A 24 31.39 41.25 -3.10
CA ARG A 24 31.99 39.91 -3.09
C ARG A 24 30.92 38.83 -2.87
N ALA A 25 29.99 39.05 -1.95
CA ALA A 25 28.86 38.15 -1.70
C ALA A 25 27.93 38.06 -2.93
N TYR A 26 27.58 39.21 -3.52
CA TYR A 26 26.75 39.28 -4.71
C TYR A 26 27.37 38.53 -5.90
N ARG A 27 28.65 38.78 -6.23
CA ARG A 27 29.34 38.06 -7.33
C ARG A 27 29.39 36.55 -7.11
N ARG A 28 29.56 36.11 -5.85
CA ARG A 28 29.56 34.69 -5.49
C ARG A 28 28.19 34.05 -5.73
N LEU A 29 27.11 34.73 -5.35
CA LEU A 29 25.74 34.24 -5.54
C LEU A 29 25.31 34.31 -7.01
N ALA A 30 25.63 35.39 -7.71
CA ALA A 30 25.36 35.56 -9.14
C ALA A 30 26.02 34.46 -9.98
N LEU A 31 27.26 34.05 -9.66
CA LEU A 31 27.92 32.93 -10.33
C LEU A 31 27.31 31.56 -10.00
N ARG A 32 26.75 31.40 -8.80
CA ARG A 32 26.08 30.16 -8.37
C ARG A 32 24.72 29.97 -9.03
N TYR A 33 23.97 31.06 -9.20
CA TYR A 33 22.61 31.06 -9.73
C TYR A 33 22.51 31.62 -11.16
N HIS A 34 23.63 31.71 -11.88
CA HIS A 34 23.62 32.18 -13.26
C HIS A 34 22.82 31.21 -14.14
N PRO A 35 21.86 31.68 -14.96
CA PRO A 35 21.00 30.83 -15.79
C PRO A 35 21.80 29.90 -16.71
N ASP A 36 22.87 30.40 -17.35
CA ASP A 36 23.72 29.58 -18.21
C ASP A 36 24.53 28.49 -17.46
N LYS A 37 24.79 28.67 -16.16
CA LYS A 37 25.54 27.68 -15.33
C LYS A 37 24.60 26.79 -14.51
N ASN A 38 23.33 27.16 -14.46
CA ASN A 38 22.28 26.46 -13.74
C ASN A 38 20.97 26.51 -14.54
N PRO A 39 20.92 25.88 -15.74
CA PRO A 39 19.66 25.67 -16.42
C PRO A 39 18.79 24.81 -15.50
N SER A 40 17.64 25.39 -15.13
CA SER A 40 16.52 24.88 -14.32
C SER A 40 16.71 23.63 -13.45
N GLU A 41 16.34 23.78 -12.17
CA GLU A 41 16.22 22.75 -11.11
C GLU A 41 15.55 21.42 -11.52
N GLY A 42 14.87 21.34 -12.68
CA GLY A 42 14.23 20.11 -13.18
C GLY A 42 15.15 19.11 -13.90
N GLU A 43 16.32 19.51 -14.39
CA GLU A 43 17.12 18.67 -15.32
C GLU A 43 18.39 18.05 -14.67
N ARG A 44 18.59 18.32 -13.37
CA ARG A 44 19.74 17.83 -12.58
C ARG A 44 19.50 16.52 -11.84
N VAL A 45 18.42 15.82 -12.17
CA VAL A 45 18.04 14.58 -11.48
C VAL A 45 19.10 13.49 -11.75
N GLY A 46 19.63 12.89 -10.69
CA GLY A 46 20.47 11.69 -10.76
C GLY A 46 21.96 11.85 -11.13
N ARG A 47 22.43 13.00 -11.65
CA ARG A 47 23.86 13.18 -12.01
C ARG A 47 24.74 13.80 -10.91
N GLY A 48 24.17 14.62 -10.04
CA GLY A 48 24.88 15.19 -8.88
C GLY A 48 25.91 16.29 -9.21
N GLY A 49 26.11 16.60 -10.48
CA GLY A 49 26.95 17.68 -10.98
C GLY A 49 26.34 18.34 -12.22
N ARG A 50 27.09 19.25 -12.85
CA ARG A 50 26.69 19.90 -14.11
C ARG A 50 26.68 18.90 -15.28
N GLU A 51 25.83 19.15 -16.26
CA GLU A 51 25.80 18.38 -17.50
C GLU A 51 27.12 18.52 -18.27
N GLY A 52 27.56 17.44 -18.91
CA GLY A 52 28.82 17.38 -19.67
C GLY A 52 30.10 17.29 -18.84
N LEU A 53 30.00 17.23 -17.51
CA LEU A 53 31.16 17.00 -16.64
C LEU A 53 31.50 15.50 -16.57
N ASP A 54 32.76 15.14 -16.80
CA ASP A 54 33.23 13.77 -16.50
C ASP A 54 33.23 13.54 -14.99
N VAL A 55 32.32 12.69 -14.52
CA VAL A 55 32.11 12.37 -13.11
C VAL A 55 33.10 11.30 -12.63
N ARG A 56 33.90 10.68 -13.52
CA ARG A 56 34.82 9.61 -13.12
C ARG A 56 35.92 10.14 -12.21
N CYS A 57 36.24 9.38 -11.17
CA CYS A 57 37.30 9.73 -10.25
C CYS A 57 38.65 9.78 -11.00
N PRO A 58 39.43 10.86 -10.91
CA PRO A 58 40.69 10.98 -11.64
C PRO A 58 41.81 10.07 -11.09
N LYS A 59 41.71 9.61 -9.83
CA LYS A 59 42.72 8.74 -9.20
C LYS A 59 42.53 7.27 -9.53
N CYS A 60 41.29 6.78 -9.51
CA CYS A 60 40.96 5.37 -9.77
C CYS A 60 40.26 5.15 -11.11
N HIS A 61 40.03 6.19 -11.92
CA HIS A 61 39.39 6.12 -13.24
C HIS A 61 38.03 5.37 -13.28
N GLY A 62 37.25 5.44 -12.19
CA GLY A 62 35.97 4.74 -12.08
C GLY A 62 36.01 3.42 -11.30
N SER A 63 37.20 2.89 -10.99
CA SER A 63 37.34 1.58 -10.34
C SER A 63 36.93 1.56 -8.86
N GLY A 64 36.81 2.71 -8.20
CA GLY A 64 36.47 2.81 -6.78
C GLY A 64 37.56 2.31 -5.81
N MET A 65 38.52 1.54 -6.28
CA MET A 65 39.63 0.95 -5.51
C MET A 65 40.98 1.44 -6.03
N GLU A 66 41.98 1.45 -5.16
CA GLU A 66 43.37 1.74 -5.50
C GLU A 66 44.31 0.66 -4.95
N VAL A 67 45.39 0.36 -5.67
CA VAL A 67 46.39 -0.61 -5.25
C VAL A 67 47.50 0.13 -4.51
N ILE A 68 47.60 -0.09 -3.20
CA ILE A 68 48.67 0.45 -2.35
C ILE A 68 49.80 -0.57 -2.32
N VAL A 69 51.00 -0.15 -2.74
CA VAL A 69 52.19 -1.00 -2.75
C VAL A 69 52.93 -0.83 -1.42
N HIS A 70 52.90 -1.85 -0.57
CA HIS A 70 53.68 -1.91 0.67
C HIS A 70 55.01 -2.62 0.43
N GLN A 71 56.13 -1.94 0.65
CA GLN A 71 57.47 -2.52 0.50
C GLN A 71 57.87 -3.19 1.83
N LEU A 72 57.93 -4.52 1.83
CA LEU A 72 58.22 -5.35 3.01
C LEU A 72 59.71 -5.71 3.12
N GLY A 73 60.50 -5.36 2.12
CA GLY A 73 61.94 -5.55 2.10
C GLY A 73 62.55 -5.28 0.72
N PRO A 74 63.87 -5.41 0.57
CA PRO A 74 64.51 -5.38 -0.73
C PRO A 74 63.90 -6.46 -1.64
N ASN A 75 63.40 -6.06 -2.81
CA ASN A 75 62.74 -6.91 -3.81
C ASN A 75 61.40 -7.56 -3.41
N MET A 76 60.81 -7.24 -2.25
CA MET A 76 59.50 -7.77 -1.85
C MET A 76 58.48 -6.65 -1.67
N VAL A 77 57.54 -6.55 -2.61
CA VAL A 77 56.41 -5.62 -2.57
C VAL A 77 55.10 -6.38 -2.46
N HIS A 78 54.20 -5.91 -1.60
CA HIS A 78 52.85 -6.45 -1.44
C HIS A 78 51.83 -5.45 -1.99
N HIS A 79 50.99 -5.90 -2.91
CA HIS A 79 49.93 -5.09 -3.51
C HIS A 79 48.65 -5.26 -2.69
N ILE A 80 48.28 -4.25 -1.92
CA ILE A 80 47.04 -4.24 -1.14
C ILE A 80 45.99 -3.47 -1.92
N GLN A 81 44.85 -4.09 -2.22
CA GLN A 81 43.69 -3.36 -2.73
C GLN A 81 42.97 -2.64 -1.58
N ALA A 82 42.84 -1.33 -1.69
CA ALA A 82 42.15 -0.48 -0.72
C ALA A 82 41.08 0.37 -1.41
N MET A 83 40.14 0.92 -0.64
CA MET A 83 39.18 1.90 -1.17
C MET A 83 39.94 3.13 -1.65
N CYS A 84 39.60 3.65 -2.83
CA CYS A 84 40.24 4.84 -3.38
C CYS A 84 40.11 6.01 -2.40
N SER A 85 41.22 6.65 -2.06
CA SER A 85 41.25 7.70 -1.03
C SER A 85 40.47 8.96 -1.43
N GLN A 86 40.22 9.14 -2.74
CA GLN A 86 39.56 10.32 -3.29
C GLN A 86 38.04 10.15 -3.44
N CYS A 87 37.57 9.00 -3.94
CA CYS A 87 36.14 8.73 -4.13
C CYS A 87 35.53 7.78 -3.07
N GLN A 88 36.34 7.23 -2.16
CA GLN A 88 35.89 6.34 -1.08
C GLN A 88 35.04 5.16 -1.60
N GLY A 89 35.46 4.53 -2.70
CA GLY A 89 34.71 3.40 -3.30
C GLY A 89 33.63 3.79 -4.31
N GLN A 90 33.22 5.07 -4.40
CA GLN A 90 32.12 5.46 -5.29
C GLN A 90 32.46 5.40 -6.80
N GLY A 91 33.75 5.36 -7.17
CA GLY A 91 34.21 5.41 -8.56
C GLY A 91 34.03 6.79 -9.23
N GLU A 92 33.14 7.61 -8.70
CA GLU A 92 32.83 8.95 -9.16
C GLU A 92 33.36 10.01 -8.20
N TRP A 93 33.76 11.17 -8.75
CA TRP A 93 34.20 12.31 -7.97
C TRP A 93 33.87 13.62 -8.69
N VAL A 94 33.07 14.46 -8.04
CA VAL A 94 32.72 15.80 -8.54
C VAL A 94 33.46 16.86 -7.72
N ARG A 95 34.14 17.77 -8.43
CA ARG A 95 34.82 18.93 -7.84
C ARG A 95 33.84 19.72 -6.97
N PRO A 96 34.25 20.21 -5.78
CA PRO A 96 33.34 20.94 -4.89
C PRO A 96 32.60 22.13 -5.52
N LEU A 97 33.21 22.79 -6.51
CA LEU A 97 32.60 23.93 -7.22
C LEU A 97 31.51 23.52 -8.22
N ASP A 98 31.54 22.27 -8.70
CA ASP A 98 30.67 21.75 -9.76
C ASP A 98 29.59 20.81 -9.23
N ARG A 99 29.57 20.57 -7.90
CA ARG A 99 28.52 19.80 -7.24
C ARG A 99 27.18 20.50 -7.41
N CYS A 100 26.15 19.71 -7.64
CA CYS A 100 24.77 20.18 -7.61
C CYS A 100 24.48 20.81 -6.24
N LEU A 101 23.88 22.00 -6.23
CA LEU A 101 23.57 22.75 -5.01
C LEU A 101 22.48 22.07 -4.17
N ALA A 102 21.53 21.41 -4.82
CA ALA A 102 20.40 20.75 -4.15
C ALA A 102 20.82 19.42 -3.50
N CYS A 103 21.52 18.54 -4.21
CA CYS A 103 21.91 17.22 -3.69
C CYS A 103 23.35 17.16 -3.15
N ASN A 104 24.16 18.23 -3.29
CA ASN A 104 25.58 18.29 -2.90
C ASN A 104 26.44 17.14 -3.46
N GLY A 105 26.16 16.68 -4.69
CA GLY A 105 26.85 15.54 -5.30
C GLY A 105 26.30 14.16 -4.94
N ARG A 106 25.29 14.06 -4.06
CA ARG A 106 24.71 12.76 -3.63
C ARG A 106 23.70 12.17 -4.60
N LYS A 107 23.33 12.89 -5.67
CA LYS A 107 22.38 12.48 -6.72
C LYS A 107 20.94 12.20 -6.26
N VAL A 108 20.67 12.20 -4.96
CA VAL A 108 19.34 12.02 -4.34
C VAL A 108 18.98 13.22 -3.46
N ILE A 109 17.70 13.55 -3.42
CA ILE A 109 17.12 14.62 -2.60
C ILE A 109 15.91 14.02 -1.86
N ARG A 110 15.71 14.40 -0.60
CA ARG A 110 14.52 13.98 0.15
C ARG A 110 13.36 14.86 -0.24
N GLU A 111 12.37 14.28 -0.91
CA GLU A 111 11.13 14.94 -1.30
C GLU A 111 9.94 14.36 -0.52
N LYS A 112 8.95 15.21 -0.19
CA LYS A 112 7.69 14.78 0.41
C LYS A 112 6.61 14.85 -0.66
N LYS A 113 6.18 13.69 -1.17
CA LYS A 113 5.09 13.58 -2.15
C LYS A 113 3.81 13.12 -1.45
N ILE A 114 2.69 13.76 -1.75
CA ILE A 114 1.36 13.37 -1.25
C ILE A 114 0.71 12.51 -2.33
N LEU A 115 0.49 11.23 -2.03
CA LEU A 115 -0.22 10.30 -2.91
C LEU A 115 -1.70 10.30 -2.52
N THR A 116 -2.58 10.63 -3.47
CA THR A 116 -4.02 10.59 -3.26
C THR A 116 -4.54 9.21 -3.59
N VAL A 117 -5.07 8.51 -2.59
CA VAL A 117 -5.69 7.20 -2.75
C VAL A 117 -7.18 7.37 -2.97
N HIS A 118 -7.69 6.90 -4.09
CA HIS A 118 -9.11 6.86 -4.37
C HIS A 118 -9.69 5.56 -3.80
N LEU A 119 -10.57 5.69 -2.78
CA LEU A 119 -11.28 4.58 -2.19
C LEU A 119 -12.67 4.49 -2.80
N ASP A 120 -12.85 3.50 -3.66
CA ASP A 120 -14.14 3.21 -4.25
C ASP A 120 -15.05 2.49 -3.25
N LYS A 121 -16.34 2.67 -3.48
CA LYS A 121 -17.39 2.02 -2.70
C LYS A 121 -17.34 0.50 -2.92
N GLY A 122 -17.50 -0.25 -1.83
CA GLY A 122 -17.50 -1.71 -1.89
C GLY A 122 -16.11 -2.35 -1.94
N MET A 123 -15.01 -1.58 -1.94
CA MET A 123 -13.66 -2.16 -1.88
C MET A 123 -13.52 -3.15 -0.72
N ALA A 124 -12.91 -4.29 -1.00
CA ALA A 124 -12.80 -5.41 -0.06
C ALA A 124 -11.72 -5.14 1.00
N ASP A 125 -11.85 -5.83 2.13
CA ASP A 125 -10.74 -5.92 3.08
C ASP A 125 -9.53 -6.56 2.40
N ARG A 126 -8.32 -6.11 2.75
CA ARG A 126 -7.04 -6.52 2.14
C ARG A 126 -6.89 -6.24 0.65
N GLN A 127 -7.79 -5.49 0.02
CA GLN A 127 -7.62 -5.08 -1.38
C GLN A 127 -6.37 -4.21 -1.53
N LYS A 128 -5.62 -4.44 -2.60
CA LYS A 128 -4.34 -3.77 -2.87
C LYS A 128 -4.52 -2.68 -3.91
N ILE A 129 -3.99 -1.50 -3.61
CA ILE A 129 -3.91 -0.36 -4.53
C ILE A 129 -2.42 -0.11 -4.77
N THR A 130 -1.95 -0.33 -5.99
CA THR A 130 -0.53 -0.23 -6.34
C THR A 130 -0.23 1.07 -7.09
N PHE A 131 0.73 1.81 -6.58
CA PHE A 131 1.33 2.97 -7.23
C PHE A 131 2.70 2.56 -7.78
N HIS A 132 2.78 2.44 -9.10
CA HIS A 132 3.97 1.96 -9.77
C HIS A 132 5.08 3.00 -9.72
N GLN A 133 6.31 2.59 -9.47
CA GLN A 133 7.51 3.45 -9.49
C GLN A 133 7.49 4.64 -8.52
N GLU A 134 6.62 4.60 -7.51
CA GLU A 134 6.50 5.66 -6.50
C GLU A 134 7.36 5.41 -5.24
N GLY A 135 8.14 4.32 -5.22
CA GLY A 135 9.04 3.98 -4.13
C GLY A 135 10.33 4.80 -4.09
N ASP A 136 11.26 4.39 -3.21
CA ASP A 136 12.54 5.06 -3.06
C ASP A 136 13.36 5.01 -4.37
N GLN A 137 13.87 6.17 -4.79
CA GLN A 137 14.65 6.31 -6.02
C GLN A 137 16.14 6.42 -5.69
N ALA A 138 16.95 5.62 -6.38
CA ALA A 138 18.40 5.69 -6.30
C ALA A 138 19.04 5.72 -7.69
N PRO A 139 20.21 6.36 -7.87
CA PRO A 139 20.86 6.45 -9.16
C PRO A 139 21.27 5.06 -9.67
N GLY A 140 20.78 4.68 -10.84
CA GLY A 140 21.07 3.38 -11.46
C GLY A 140 20.18 2.23 -11.01
N PHE A 141 19.20 2.49 -10.14
CA PHE A 141 18.20 1.51 -9.72
C PHE A 141 16.81 1.93 -10.19
N GLU A 142 16.00 0.96 -10.62
CA GLU A 142 14.59 1.21 -10.93
C GLU A 142 13.81 1.38 -9.62
N PRO A 143 12.96 2.41 -9.51
CA PRO A 143 12.17 2.64 -8.32
C PRO A 143 11.13 1.54 -8.13
N GLY A 144 10.94 1.13 -6.87
CA GLY A 144 9.94 0.14 -6.52
C GLY A 144 8.51 0.70 -6.52
N ASP A 145 7.55 -0.19 -6.27
CA ASP A 145 6.15 0.17 -6.19
C ASP A 145 5.70 0.40 -4.75
N ILE A 146 4.81 1.36 -4.54
CA ILE A 146 4.10 1.53 -3.27
C ILE A 146 2.79 0.76 -3.35
N VAL A 147 2.63 -0.26 -2.51
CA VAL A 147 1.40 -1.06 -2.41
C VAL A 147 0.66 -0.69 -1.13
N ILE A 148 -0.52 -0.11 -1.27
CA ILE A 148 -1.40 0.23 -0.16
C ILE A 148 -2.42 -0.89 0.00
N VAL A 149 -2.43 -1.51 1.18
CA VAL A 149 -3.38 -2.57 1.52
C VAL A 149 -4.47 -1.96 2.38
N LEU A 150 -5.72 -2.10 1.95
CA LEU A 150 -6.87 -1.66 2.72
C LEU A 150 -7.06 -2.57 3.93
N ASP A 151 -7.26 -1.96 5.11
CA ASP A 151 -7.52 -2.67 6.36
C ASP A 151 -8.90 -2.26 6.87
N GLN A 152 -9.83 -3.20 6.89
CA GLN A 152 -11.19 -2.95 7.34
C GLN A 152 -11.24 -2.94 8.87
N LYS A 153 -11.52 -1.76 9.43
CA LYS A 153 -11.75 -1.63 10.87
C LYS A 153 -12.95 -2.47 11.32
N PRO A 154 -12.85 -3.23 12.42
CA PRO A 154 -13.98 -3.94 12.96
C PRO A 154 -15.06 -2.96 13.44
N HIS A 155 -16.32 -3.24 13.12
CA HIS A 155 -17.46 -2.42 13.53
C HIS A 155 -18.21 -3.11 14.69
N PRO A 156 -18.68 -2.37 15.73
CA PRO A 156 -19.30 -2.97 16.91
C PRO A 156 -20.63 -3.69 16.63
N VAL A 157 -21.34 -3.32 15.58
CA VAL A 157 -22.69 -3.84 15.26
C VAL A 157 -22.70 -4.74 14.03
N PHE A 158 -21.80 -4.53 13.08
CA PHE A 158 -21.87 -5.14 11.76
C PHE A 158 -20.58 -5.91 11.50
N GLN A 159 -20.72 -7.14 11.04
CA GLN A 159 -19.63 -7.95 10.56
C GLN A 159 -19.79 -8.11 9.05
N ARG A 160 -18.81 -7.65 8.27
CA ARG A 160 -18.85 -7.82 6.82
C ARG A 160 -18.37 -9.21 6.44
N SER A 161 -19.09 -9.87 5.56
CA SER A 161 -18.70 -11.12 4.91
C SER A 161 -18.84 -10.94 3.40
N GLY A 162 -17.74 -10.61 2.71
CA GLY A 162 -17.77 -10.32 1.28
C GLY A 162 -18.62 -9.09 0.93
N SER A 163 -19.74 -9.33 0.23
CA SER A 163 -20.75 -8.33 -0.10
C SER A 163 -21.76 -8.08 1.03
N ASP A 164 -21.84 -8.97 2.03
CA ASP A 164 -22.93 -8.99 2.99
C ASP A 164 -22.54 -8.37 4.33
N LEU A 165 -23.54 -7.86 5.06
CA LEU A 165 -23.39 -7.40 6.45
C LEU A 165 -24.20 -8.30 7.37
N ILE A 166 -23.49 -8.99 8.24
CA ILE A 166 -24.04 -9.86 9.27
C ILE A 166 -24.20 -9.04 10.55
N VAL A 167 -25.40 -9.05 11.11
CA VAL A 167 -25.70 -8.49 12.44
C VAL A 167 -26.38 -9.57 13.27
N ARG A 168 -25.92 -9.74 14.50
CA ARG A 168 -26.62 -10.58 15.48
C ARG A 168 -27.60 -9.71 16.24
N ARG A 169 -28.88 -10.07 16.20
CA ARG A 169 -29.95 -9.42 16.94
C ARG A 169 -30.69 -10.46 17.77
N GLU A 170 -30.82 -10.16 19.05
CA GLU A 170 -31.70 -10.92 19.95
C GLU A 170 -33.12 -10.41 19.72
N VAL A 171 -34.01 -11.32 19.30
CA VAL A 171 -35.42 -11.02 19.07
C VAL A 171 -36.24 -11.75 20.14
N PRO A 172 -37.20 -11.09 20.81
CA PRO A 172 -38.07 -11.76 21.76
C PRO A 172 -38.91 -12.82 21.05
N LEU A 173 -39.11 -13.97 21.69
CA LEU A 173 -39.85 -15.09 21.10
C LEU A 173 -41.26 -14.70 20.63
N VAL A 174 -41.91 -13.76 21.32
CA VAL A 174 -43.24 -13.25 20.96
C VAL A 174 -43.23 -12.53 19.60
N ASP A 175 -42.20 -11.74 19.30
CA ASP A 175 -42.06 -11.03 18.03
C ASP A 175 -41.58 -11.96 16.90
N ALA A 176 -40.83 -13.02 17.24
CA ALA A 176 -40.40 -14.03 16.26
C ALA A 176 -41.56 -14.92 15.78
N LEU A 177 -42.54 -15.20 16.64
CA LEU A 177 -43.69 -16.05 16.34
C LEU A 177 -44.88 -15.29 15.71
N SER A 178 -44.90 -13.95 15.80
CA SER A 178 -46.00 -13.13 15.29
C SER A 178 -45.69 -12.55 13.91
N SER A 179 -46.01 -13.30 12.86
CA SER A 179 -45.93 -12.86 11.46
C SER A 179 -47.10 -11.92 11.08
N CYS A 180 -47.10 -10.63 11.42
CA CYS A 180 -48.14 -9.72 10.89
C CYS A 180 -47.81 -8.21 10.94
N PRO A 181 -48.05 -7.43 9.86
CA PRO A 181 -48.02 -5.97 9.86
C PRO A 181 -49.46 -5.38 10.05
N PRO A 182 -49.67 -4.06 9.93
CA PRO A 182 -50.05 -3.18 11.02
C PRO A 182 -51.56 -2.85 11.00
N SER A 183 -52.41 -3.68 11.59
CA SER A 183 -53.80 -3.27 11.87
C SER A 183 -54.48 -3.98 13.05
N CYS A 184 -53.75 -4.74 13.86
CA CYS A 184 -54.34 -5.39 15.03
C CYS A 184 -54.05 -4.61 16.33
N PRO A 185 -54.98 -3.75 16.79
CA PRO A 185 -54.93 -3.25 18.15
C PRO A 185 -55.44 -4.34 19.10
N SER A 186 -54.59 -4.86 19.97
CA SER A 186 -55.04 -5.34 21.28
C SER A 186 -53.93 -5.19 22.32
N PRO A 187 -54.29 -4.98 23.60
CA PRO A 187 -53.54 -4.10 24.48
C PRO A 187 -52.81 -4.88 25.59
N SER A 188 -51.48 -4.99 25.50
CA SER A 188 -50.49 -5.11 26.60
C SER A 188 -49.18 -5.73 26.06
N ALA A 189 -48.39 -4.97 25.30
CA ALA A 189 -47.05 -4.47 25.66
C ALA A 189 -45.99 -5.58 25.85
N ALA A 190 -44.95 -5.72 25.02
CA ALA A 190 -44.10 -4.67 24.44
C ALA A 190 -43.75 -4.94 22.97
N GLN A 191 -43.84 -3.88 22.18
CA GLN A 191 -43.66 -3.83 20.73
C GLN A 191 -42.16 -3.90 20.36
N VAL A 192 -41.75 -4.85 19.51
CA VAL A 192 -40.60 -4.60 18.64
C VAL A 192 -40.98 -3.48 17.68
N LYS A 193 -40.49 -2.29 17.98
CA LYS A 193 -40.55 -1.17 17.05
C LYS A 193 -39.52 -1.41 15.96
N PHE A 194 -39.99 -2.05 14.89
CA PHE A 194 -39.34 -1.90 13.60
C PHE A 194 -39.28 -0.41 13.25
N PRO A 195 -38.24 0.02 12.50
CA PRO A 195 -38.31 1.24 11.74
C PRO A 195 -39.69 1.50 11.14
N GLU A 196 -40.21 2.72 11.27
CA GLU A 196 -41.37 3.06 10.48
C GLU A 196 -41.05 2.86 8.98
N PRO A 197 -42.01 2.41 8.16
CA PRO A 197 -41.82 2.30 6.71
C PRO A 197 -41.26 3.62 6.16
N GLY A 198 -40.01 3.59 5.68
CA GLY A 198 -39.30 4.80 5.23
C GLY A 198 -38.32 5.43 6.22
N TRP A 199 -37.96 4.78 7.35
CA TRP A 199 -36.82 5.21 8.22
C TRP A 199 -35.62 5.53 7.37
N LEU A 200 -35.21 4.62 6.48
CA LEU A 200 -34.31 4.97 5.39
C LEU A 200 -35.16 5.44 4.22
N PRO A 201 -35.22 6.76 3.95
CA PRO A 201 -35.94 7.23 2.79
C PRO A 201 -35.28 6.66 1.50
N PRO A 202 -36.05 6.42 0.42
CA PRO A 202 -35.57 5.69 -0.76
C PRO A 202 -34.29 6.27 -1.39
N HIS A 203 -34.06 7.57 -1.23
CA HIS A 203 -32.84 8.25 -1.69
C HIS A 203 -31.59 7.89 -0.85
N GLN A 204 -31.73 7.71 0.47
CA GLN A 204 -30.65 7.23 1.34
C GLN A 204 -30.43 5.73 1.19
N LEU A 205 -31.48 4.97 0.87
CA LEU A 205 -31.38 3.54 0.58
C LEU A 205 -30.56 3.28 -0.69
N ARG A 206 -30.78 4.07 -1.75
CA ARG A 206 -29.91 4.05 -2.95
C ARG A 206 -28.48 4.50 -2.64
N GLN A 207 -28.31 5.49 -1.78
CA GLN A 207 -26.98 5.95 -1.35
C GLN A 207 -26.27 4.87 -0.53
N PHE A 208 -26.98 4.16 0.34
CA PHE A 208 -26.48 3.04 1.14
C PHE A 208 -26.13 1.84 0.26
N GLN A 209 -27.04 1.43 -0.62
CA GLN A 209 -26.81 0.39 -1.65
C GLN A 209 -25.64 0.73 -2.57
N SER A 210 -25.39 2.01 -2.86
CA SER A 210 -24.23 2.43 -3.65
C SER A 210 -22.89 2.19 -2.97
N PHE A 211 -22.87 1.96 -1.65
CA PHE A 211 -21.65 1.58 -0.90
C PHE A 211 -21.30 0.10 -1.03
N PHE A 212 -22.21 -0.71 -1.58
CA PHE A 212 -22.00 -2.13 -1.84
C PHE A 212 -21.56 -2.34 -3.30
N PRO A 213 -20.85 -3.43 -3.62
CA PRO A 213 -20.64 -3.82 -5.00
C PRO A 213 -21.98 -3.89 -5.72
N ARG A 214 -22.00 -3.59 -7.03
CA ARG A 214 -23.20 -3.81 -7.84
C ARG A 214 -23.60 -5.28 -7.69
N HIS A 215 -24.86 -5.50 -7.35
CA HIS A 215 -25.46 -6.83 -7.44
C HIS A 215 -25.30 -7.26 -8.90
N GLU A 216 -24.47 -8.27 -9.15
CA GLU A 216 -24.48 -8.94 -10.43
C GLU A 216 -25.80 -9.70 -10.45
N GLU A 217 -26.71 -9.31 -11.34
CA GLU A 217 -27.93 -10.06 -11.58
C GLU A 217 -27.50 -11.38 -12.19
N VAL A 218 -27.33 -12.40 -11.33
CA VAL A 218 -27.13 -13.76 -11.77
C VAL A 218 -28.42 -14.15 -12.48
N MET A 219 -28.38 -14.12 -13.81
CA MET A 219 -29.42 -14.73 -14.63
C MET A 219 -29.43 -16.20 -14.24
N ALA A 220 -30.54 -16.66 -13.67
CA ALA A 220 -30.72 -18.08 -13.37
C ALA A 220 -30.50 -18.85 -14.68
N THR A 221 -29.40 -19.59 -14.75
CA THR A 221 -29.13 -20.50 -15.85
C THR A 221 -29.99 -21.75 -15.66
N GLU A 222 -30.30 -22.48 -16.73
CA GLU A 222 -31.23 -23.63 -16.71
C GLU A 222 -30.79 -24.78 -15.77
N ASP A 223 -29.56 -24.70 -15.25
CA ASP A 223 -28.92 -25.59 -14.29
C ASP A 223 -29.00 -25.13 -12.82
N MET A 224 -29.71 -24.03 -12.51
CA MET A 224 -29.97 -23.61 -11.13
C MET A 224 -31.25 -24.28 -10.58
N GLU A 225 -31.10 -25.16 -9.59
CA GLU A 225 -32.24 -25.81 -8.93
C GLU A 225 -33.00 -24.83 -8.02
N GLU A 226 -34.32 -24.80 -8.16
CA GLU A 226 -35.22 -24.02 -7.32
C GLU A 226 -35.30 -24.66 -5.93
N VAL A 227 -34.77 -23.97 -4.91
CA VAL A 227 -34.79 -24.47 -3.52
C VAL A 227 -36.03 -23.95 -2.81
N GLU A 228 -37.02 -24.82 -2.61
CA GLU A 228 -38.12 -24.56 -1.69
C GLU A 228 -37.60 -24.56 -0.25
N LEU A 229 -37.60 -23.38 0.38
CA LEU A 229 -37.35 -23.27 1.82
C LEU A 229 -38.55 -23.83 2.58
N ARG A 230 -38.31 -24.88 3.38
CA ARG A 230 -39.29 -25.42 4.33
C ARG A 230 -38.93 -25.03 5.75
N GLU A 231 -39.96 -24.84 6.57
CA GLU A 231 -39.79 -24.57 8.00
C GLU A 231 -39.09 -25.77 8.67
N TYR A 232 -37.96 -25.49 9.31
CA TYR A 232 -37.19 -26.46 10.08
C TYR A 232 -37.74 -26.52 11.51
N PHE A 233 -38.37 -27.63 11.87
CA PHE A 233 -38.75 -27.94 13.25
C PHE A 233 -37.68 -28.87 13.85
N PRO A 234 -36.84 -28.40 14.80
CA PRO A 234 -35.94 -29.29 15.51
C PRO A 234 -36.79 -30.21 16.40
N GLN A 235 -36.82 -31.51 16.09
CA GLN A 235 -37.45 -32.46 16.99
C GLN A 235 -36.58 -32.66 18.23
N PRO A 236 -37.18 -32.73 19.43
CA PRO A 236 -36.46 -33.06 20.64
C PRO A 236 -35.97 -34.50 20.57
N ASP A 237 -34.68 -34.62 20.78
CA ASP A 237 -33.86 -35.80 20.95
C ASP A 237 -34.56 -36.88 21.80
N PHE A 238 -35.17 -37.86 21.12
CA PHE A 238 -35.53 -39.14 21.72
C PHE A 238 -34.48 -40.18 21.34
N SER A 239 -33.77 -40.60 22.37
CA SER A 239 -32.83 -41.70 22.40
C SER A 239 -33.42 -42.98 21.80
N SER A 240 -32.59 -43.63 20.98
CA SER A 240 -32.55 -45.09 20.78
C SER A 240 -33.85 -45.79 20.39
N ARG A 241 -34.09 -45.95 19.08
CA ARG A 241 -34.59 -47.22 18.55
C ARG A 241 -33.89 -47.59 17.24
N ARG A 242 -33.19 -48.72 17.28
CA ARG A 242 -32.81 -49.53 16.12
C ARG A 242 -34.07 -49.87 15.32
N PHE A 243 -34.07 -49.70 14.01
CA PHE A 243 -34.73 -50.54 12.99
C PHE A 243 -34.24 -49.99 11.62
N GLN A 244 -33.23 -50.63 11.01
CA GLN A 244 -33.31 -51.75 10.05
C GLN A 244 -33.70 -51.27 8.64
N SER A 245 -32.73 -51.44 7.74
CA SER A 245 -32.69 -51.36 6.26
C SER A 245 -33.99 -51.24 5.48
N GLU A 246 -33.93 -50.49 4.37
CA GLU A 246 -34.10 -51.04 3.01
C GLU A 246 -33.45 -50.11 1.98
N ILE A 247 -32.35 -50.59 1.39
CA ILE A 247 -31.60 -49.98 0.28
C ILE A 247 -32.11 -50.65 -0.99
N TYR A 248 -32.52 -49.86 -1.98
CA TYR A 248 -32.93 -50.37 -3.29
C TYR A 248 -31.75 -51.02 -4.02
N HIS A 249 -31.99 -52.24 -4.51
CA HIS A 249 -31.12 -53.00 -5.40
C HIS A 249 -31.33 -52.60 -6.86
N GLU A 250 -30.26 -52.19 -7.54
CA GLU A 250 -29.94 -52.42 -8.97
C GLU A 250 -28.39 -52.47 -8.99
N GLY A 251 -27.63 -53.51 -9.36
CA GLY A 251 -27.74 -54.51 -10.43
C GLY A 251 -27.41 -53.84 -11.78
N ASP A 252 -26.30 -54.02 -12.49
CA ASP A 252 -25.10 -54.86 -12.42
C ASP A 252 -24.01 -54.17 -13.28
N PHE A 253 -22.73 -54.17 -12.87
CA PHE A 253 -21.61 -54.16 -13.83
C PHE A 253 -20.39 -54.83 -13.19
N GLU A 254 -20.14 -56.08 -13.57
CA GLU A 254 -18.94 -56.83 -13.21
C GLU A 254 -17.73 -56.32 -14.02
N ASP A 255 -16.60 -56.07 -13.35
CA ASP A 255 -15.29 -56.44 -13.89
C ASP A 255 -14.34 -56.81 -12.72
N PRO A 256 -13.70 -58.00 -12.71
CA PRO A 256 -13.14 -58.58 -11.49
C PRO A 256 -11.62 -58.54 -11.50
N LEU A 257 -10.98 -57.65 -10.75
CA LEU A 257 -9.60 -57.87 -10.31
C LEU A 257 -9.40 -57.38 -8.87
N ARG A 258 -9.39 -58.37 -7.97
CA ARG A 258 -8.87 -58.35 -6.59
C ARG A 258 -7.61 -57.50 -6.47
N HIS A 259 -7.47 -56.75 -5.39
CA HIS A 259 -6.32 -56.81 -4.46
C HIS A 259 -6.77 -56.26 -3.09
N ASN A 260 -6.78 -57.13 -2.08
CA ASN A 260 -6.93 -56.80 -0.66
C ASN A 260 -5.64 -56.13 -0.16
N VAL A 261 -5.72 -55.05 0.62
CA VAL A 261 -4.87 -54.87 1.83
C VAL A 261 -5.56 -53.98 2.89
N GLN A 262 -6.14 -54.65 3.87
CA GLN A 262 -6.06 -54.47 5.33
C GLN A 262 -5.71 -53.10 5.96
N CYS A 263 -6.60 -52.63 6.84
CA CYS A 263 -6.37 -51.57 7.82
C CYS A 263 -5.36 -51.99 8.90
N GLN A 264 -4.59 -51.04 9.44
CA GLN A 264 -4.30 -50.99 10.86
C GLN A 264 -4.15 -49.55 11.36
N THR A 265 -4.69 -49.36 12.55
CA THR A 265 -4.79 -48.15 13.37
C THR A 265 -3.44 -47.64 13.87
N SER A 266 -3.30 -46.32 13.96
CA SER A 266 -2.73 -45.58 15.11
C SER A 266 -3.31 -44.17 15.08
#